data_AF-A0AAN8V7F8-F1
#
_entry.id   AF-A0AAN8V7F8-F1
#
_cell.length_a   1.000
_cell.length_b   1.000
_cell.length_c   1.000
_cell.angle_alpha   90.00
_cell.angle_beta   90.00
_cell.angle_gamma   90.00
#
_symmetry.space_group_name_H-M   'P 1'
#
loop_
_entity.id
_entity.type
_entity.pdbx_description
1 polymer ?
#
loop_
_entity_poly.entity_id
_entity_poly.type
_entity_poly.pdbx_seq_one_letter_code
_entity_poly.pdbx_strand_id
1 'polypeptide(L)'
;MESKKHLAPKACKPKSPLNLNSPLSHLISLNRLPKTFSNRISLSNRRRTCLCLVIFSLLLSLYISVFLLFSLYNRKQHFAVLGFSDRCSSGRVYVYDLPEVFNKKLIEKCEDIDPWKSLCDAVSNNGLGRPATGLDGVVPENLEPAWYWTEQYSGELIFHNRVMNHPCRTLEPESASAFYIPFYARFAVEKYLWPNSSIADGDRVCEMMLRWVQEQPHWKRSYGWDHFIMIGRMTWDFRRIRDDGWGSRFLYMPAMENVTRLLVERHPLDQFDIGVPYPTGFHPRSDNDVIQWQDYVRSSTRKNLFCFVGATRSKFKNDFRRVLFNHCKNESDVCKLVDCAGSWCYHGASKILQTFLESDFCLQPRGDSHTRRSVFDCMLAGSIPVIFWKRTAYDQYEWFLPAEPASYSVYIDHNRVKNGTSIRGVLERFSKEEIREMRENVIDQIPKLVYAARSEGLEYIRDAVDVALDGVLERFKKHEDRVNRETRGKRLFFSKKNDSRKIEAFTNADRVRSASDKRSTIRSKKQVVVARSSAEIELLALAQEICELLSLKIIMDEFSLQSENPMLLYCNNKSAINIAHNIIHYDCTKHIKVDRHFTK
;
A
#
# COMPACT_ATOMS: atom_id res chain seq x y z
N MET A 1 68.11 8.79 -15.15
CA MET A 1 67.73 10.12 -14.63
C MET A 1 66.22 10.17 -14.63
N GLU A 2 65.59 9.77 -13.53
CA GLU A 2 65.25 10.64 -12.37
C GLU A 2 63.91 11.37 -12.61
N SER A 3 63.00 11.57 -11.67
CA SER A 3 62.82 11.13 -10.28
C SER A 3 61.46 11.70 -9.83
N LYS A 4 60.67 10.87 -9.14
CA LYS A 4 59.71 11.15 -8.05
C LYS A 4 59.09 12.57 -7.91
N LYS A 5 57.77 12.64 -7.64
CA LYS A 5 57.20 12.61 -6.27
C LYS A 5 55.66 12.70 -6.21
N HIS A 6 55.15 11.90 -5.28
CA HIS A 6 53.80 11.80 -4.71
C HIS A 6 53.07 13.10 -4.34
N LEU A 7 51.73 13.06 -4.41
CA LEU A 7 50.87 13.37 -3.26
C LEU A 7 49.55 12.57 -3.33
N ALA A 8 49.34 11.75 -2.29
CA ALA A 8 48.21 10.86 -2.08
C ALA A 8 47.00 11.57 -1.41
N PRO A 9 45.78 11.03 -1.54
CA PRO A 9 44.59 11.56 -0.87
C PRO A 9 44.64 11.31 0.64
N LYS A 10 44.28 12.34 1.43
CA LYS A 10 44.20 12.26 2.90
C LYS A 10 43.08 11.30 3.32
N ALA A 11 43.49 10.18 3.91
CA ALA A 11 42.64 9.28 4.68
C ALA A 11 42.29 9.89 6.05
N CYS A 12 41.01 9.85 6.44
CA CYS A 12 40.61 9.99 7.84
C CYS A 12 41.00 8.71 8.58
N LYS A 13 41.94 8.82 9.53
CA LYS A 13 42.27 7.75 10.47
C LYS A 13 41.25 7.70 11.63
N PRO A 14 40.96 6.50 12.16
CA PRO A 14 40.19 6.31 13.38
C PRO A 14 41.01 6.71 14.61
N LYS A 15 40.37 7.34 15.60
CA LYS A 15 40.92 7.48 16.95
C LYS A 15 40.66 6.20 17.74
N SER A 16 41.70 5.60 18.29
CA SER A 16 41.66 4.52 19.28
C SER A 16 41.91 5.08 20.69
N PRO A 17 41.97 4.23 21.73
CA PRO A 17 40.92 4.01 22.72
C PRO A 17 41.14 4.81 24.02
N LEU A 18 40.06 5.10 24.76
CA LEU A 18 40.14 5.52 26.15
C LEU A 18 39.59 4.39 27.04
N ASN A 19 40.50 3.89 27.87
CA ASN A 19 40.35 2.81 28.82
C ASN A 19 40.08 3.43 30.21
N LEU A 20 39.06 2.93 30.93
CA LEU A 20 38.81 3.22 32.34
C LEU A 20 38.16 1.97 33.00
N ASN A 21 39.00 1.03 33.44
CA ASN A 21 38.77 0.21 34.63
C ASN A 21 39.14 1.10 35.84
N SER A 22 38.54 1.12 37.04
CA SER A 22 37.69 0.23 37.87
C SER A 22 37.26 1.06 39.12
N PRO A 23 36.76 0.49 40.25
CA PRO A 23 35.51 -0.23 40.49
C PRO A 23 34.65 0.45 41.60
N LEU A 24 33.34 0.18 41.67
CA LEU A 24 32.60 0.28 42.93
C LEU A 24 31.49 -0.77 42.97
N SER A 25 31.87 -1.89 43.55
CA SER A 25 31.03 -3.00 43.99
C SER A 25 30.20 -2.59 45.21
N HIS A 26 28.87 -2.71 45.12
CA HIS A 26 28.03 -2.98 46.29
C HIS A 26 27.33 -4.33 46.08
N LEU A 27 28.02 -5.39 46.49
CA LEU A 27 27.47 -6.73 46.69
C LEU A 27 27.00 -6.81 48.15
N ILE A 28 25.69 -6.91 48.35
CA ILE A 28 25.11 -7.32 49.63
C ILE A 28 25.20 -8.85 49.69
N SER A 29 26.00 -9.32 50.64
CA SER A 29 26.22 -10.71 50.99
C SER A 29 25.01 -11.27 51.76
N LEU A 30 24.36 -12.30 51.23
CA LEU A 30 23.41 -13.15 51.95
C LEU A 30 24.02 -14.54 52.13
N ASN A 31 24.89 -14.67 53.13
CA ASN A 31 25.31 -15.96 53.68
C ASN A 31 25.37 -15.85 55.20
N ARG A 32 24.28 -16.24 55.86
CA ARG A 32 24.24 -16.71 57.27
C ARG A 32 22.82 -17.18 57.59
N LEU A 33 22.59 -18.48 57.61
CA LEU A 33 21.65 -19.10 58.55
C LEU A 33 22.19 -20.50 58.94
N PRO A 34 22.17 -20.88 60.23
CA PRO A 34 22.87 -22.06 60.73
C PRO A 34 22.04 -23.34 60.53
N LYS A 35 22.77 -24.44 60.31
CA LYS A 35 22.26 -25.81 60.46
C LYS A 35 22.11 -26.12 61.95
N THR A 36 20.89 -26.41 62.40
CA THR A 36 20.58 -27.43 63.43
C THR A 36 19.06 -27.51 63.58
N PHE A 37 18.45 -28.62 63.16
CA PHE A 37 17.68 -29.50 64.06
C PHE A 37 17.10 -30.68 63.29
N SER A 38 17.32 -31.86 63.85
CA SER A 38 16.94 -33.17 63.36
C SER A 38 15.44 -33.44 63.54
N ASN A 39 14.87 -34.18 62.59
CA ASN A 39 13.78 -35.14 62.70
C ASN A 39 12.69 -34.91 63.77
N ARG A 40 11.53 -34.38 63.35
CA ARG A 40 10.19 -34.85 63.80
C ARG A 40 9.17 -34.64 62.68
N ILE A 41 9.07 -35.62 61.77
CA ILE A 41 7.92 -35.75 60.88
C ILE A 41 6.76 -36.26 61.74
N SER A 42 5.87 -35.36 62.12
CA SER A 42 4.54 -35.70 62.65
C SER A 42 3.53 -35.58 61.51
N LEU A 43 2.64 -36.58 61.39
CA LEU A 43 1.57 -36.70 60.37
C LEU A 43 0.67 -35.45 60.23
N SER A 44 0.76 -34.48 61.16
CA SER A 44 0.11 -33.16 61.10
C SER A 44 0.55 -32.30 59.90
N ASN A 45 1.82 -32.43 59.46
CA ASN A 45 2.37 -31.54 58.43
C ASN A 45 1.95 -31.91 57.00
N ARG A 46 1.55 -33.16 56.75
CA ARG A 46 1.06 -33.62 55.43
C ARG A 46 -0.32 -33.06 55.11
N ARG A 47 -1.20 -32.94 56.10
CA ARG A 47 -2.53 -32.33 55.93
C ARG A 47 -2.42 -30.82 55.68
N ARG A 48 -1.51 -30.13 56.37
CA ARG A 48 -1.27 -28.70 56.17
C ARG A 48 -0.61 -28.39 54.83
N THR A 49 0.40 -29.15 54.41
CA THR A 49 1.00 -28.99 53.08
C THR A 49 0.04 -29.35 51.95
N CYS A 50 -0.77 -30.40 52.11
CA CYS A 50 -1.81 -30.73 51.13
C CYS A 50 -2.89 -29.64 51.07
N LEU A 51 -3.33 -29.10 52.21
CA LEU A 51 -4.26 -27.98 52.28
C LEU A 51 -3.67 -26.71 51.64
N CYS A 52 -2.40 -26.39 51.88
CA CYS A 52 -1.72 -25.27 51.24
C CYS A 52 -1.58 -25.44 49.72
N LEU A 53 -1.31 -26.65 49.24
CA LEU A 53 -1.24 -26.94 47.79
C LEU A 53 -2.62 -26.85 47.13
N VAL A 54 -3.68 -27.28 47.81
CA VAL A 54 -5.07 -27.13 47.34
C VAL A 54 -5.50 -25.66 47.33
N ILE A 55 -5.15 -24.89 48.37
CA ILE A 55 -5.42 -23.45 48.40
C ILE A 55 -4.62 -22.75 47.29
N PHE A 56 -3.35 -23.10 47.07
CA PHE A 56 -2.54 -22.52 46.01
C PHE A 56 -3.09 -22.85 44.62
N SER A 57 -3.54 -24.08 44.37
CA SER A 57 -4.14 -24.46 43.09
C SER A 57 -5.50 -23.78 42.85
N LEU A 58 -6.31 -23.58 43.90
CA LEU A 58 -7.56 -22.82 43.83
C LEU A 58 -7.32 -21.32 43.60
N LEU A 59 -6.29 -20.74 44.22
CA LEU A 59 -5.92 -19.34 43.98
C LEU A 59 -5.33 -19.14 42.58
N LEU A 60 -4.55 -20.12 42.08
CA LEU A 60 -4.00 -20.08 40.73
C LEU A 60 -5.10 -20.27 39.68
N SER A 61 -6.06 -21.18 39.90
CA SER A 61 -7.20 -21.34 38.98
C SER A 61 -8.12 -20.12 38.99
N LEU A 62 -8.34 -19.50 40.16
CA LEU A 62 -9.05 -18.23 40.26
C LEU A 62 -8.30 -17.12 39.50
N TYR A 63 -6.99 -17.00 39.68
CA TYR A 63 -6.16 -16.03 38.96
C TYR A 63 -6.20 -16.24 37.45
N ILE A 64 -6.09 -17.47 36.96
CA ILE A 64 -6.20 -17.80 35.53
C ILE A 64 -7.61 -17.51 35.01
N SER A 65 -8.66 -17.84 35.77
CA SER A 65 -10.05 -17.55 35.37
C SER A 65 -10.33 -16.06 35.32
N VAL A 66 -9.82 -15.28 36.27
CA VAL A 66 -9.90 -13.81 36.28
C VAL A 66 -9.06 -13.22 35.15
N PHE A 67 -7.87 -13.76 34.86
CA PHE A 67 -7.04 -13.32 33.74
C PHE A 67 -7.69 -13.64 32.39
N LEU A 68 -8.31 -14.82 32.24
CA LEU A 68 -9.08 -15.18 31.05
C LEU A 68 -10.34 -14.34 30.92
N LEU A 69 -11.07 -14.08 32.02
CA LEU A 69 -12.22 -13.18 32.04
C LEU A 69 -11.81 -11.74 31.74
N PHE A 70 -10.66 -11.27 32.23
CA PHE A 70 -10.11 -9.95 31.95
C PHE A 70 -9.56 -9.85 30.52
N SER A 71 -9.01 -10.93 29.97
CA SER A 71 -8.60 -11.05 28.57
C SER A 71 -9.82 -11.07 27.64
N LEU A 72 -10.88 -11.81 27.99
CA LEU A 72 -12.16 -11.83 27.27
C LEU A 72 -12.93 -10.51 27.43
N TYR A 73 -12.84 -9.86 28.59
CA TYR A 73 -13.42 -8.55 28.88
C TYR A 73 -12.66 -7.44 28.15
N ASN A 74 -11.32 -7.49 28.10
CA ASN A 74 -10.51 -6.58 27.29
C ASN A 74 -10.68 -6.86 25.81
N ARG A 75 -10.88 -8.11 25.37
CA ARG A 75 -11.21 -8.43 23.98
C ARG A 75 -12.61 -7.92 23.63
N LYS A 76 -13.59 -8.04 24.53
CA LYS A 76 -14.93 -7.43 24.41
C LYS A 76 -14.90 -5.90 24.51
N GLN A 77 -14.04 -5.30 25.32
CA GLN A 77 -13.88 -3.85 25.42
C GLN A 77 -13.08 -3.28 24.24
N HIS A 78 -12.09 -3.99 23.70
CA HIS A 78 -11.48 -3.61 22.42
C HIS A 78 -12.52 -3.65 21.30
N PHE A 79 -13.41 -4.65 21.29
CA PHE A 79 -14.54 -4.72 20.36
C PHE A 79 -15.62 -3.66 20.63
N ALA A 80 -15.92 -3.33 21.89
CA ALA A 80 -16.96 -2.37 22.25
C ALA A 80 -16.50 -0.90 22.19
N VAL A 81 -15.22 -0.61 22.43
CA VAL A 81 -14.62 0.73 22.30
C VAL A 81 -14.40 1.08 20.82
N LEU A 82 -14.22 0.09 19.94
CA LEU A 82 -14.30 0.27 18.49
C LEU A 82 -15.74 0.45 17.96
N GLY A 83 -16.76 0.28 18.82
CA GLY A 83 -18.18 0.29 18.44
C GLY A 83 -18.87 1.66 18.47
N PHE A 84 -18.17 2.76 18.76
CA PHE A 84 -18.78 4.11 18.81
C PHE A 84 -17.87 5.25 18.34
N SER A 85 -16.83 4.97 17.55
CA SER A 85 -16.28 6.04 16.70
C SER A 85 -17.20 6.19 15.49
N ASP A 86 -17.55 7.42 15.10
CA ASP A 86 -18.22 7.67 13.82
C ASP A 86 -17.44 6.89 12.73
N ARG A 87 -18.08 5.89 12.10
CA ARG A 87 -17.48 5.00 11.09
C ARG A 87 -16.86 5.81 9.93
N CYS A 88 -17.24 7.08 9.83
CA CYS A 88 -16.86 8.03 8.81
C CYS A 88 -16.06 9.23 9.38
N SER A 89 -15.37 9.06 10.51
CA SER A 89 -14.61 10.14 11.18
C SER A 89 -13.48 10.76 10.33
N SER A 90 -13.01 10.05 9.31
CA SER A 90 -12.02 10.56 8.35
C SER A 90 -12.63 11.31 7.18
N GLY A 91 -13.96 11.32 7.05
CA GLY A 91 -14.68 12.09 6.04
C GLY A 91 -15.81 11.31 5.37
N ARG A 92 -16.50 11.99 4.45
CA ARG A 92 -17.57 11.41 3.63
C ARG A 92 -17.21 11.41 2.16
N VAL A 93 -17.79 10.48 1.41
CA VAL A 93 -17.56 10.32 -0.02
C VAL A 93 -18.80 10.74 -0.79
N TYR A 94 -18.65 11.65 -1.75
CA TYR A 94 -19.66 11.92 -2.76
C TYR A 94 -19.36 11.10 -4.01
N VAL A 95 -20.39 10.50 -4.59
CA VAL A 95 -20.28 9.78 -5.86
C VAL A 95 -20.89 10.65 -6.94
N TYR A 96 -20.12 10.98 -7.97
CA TYR A 96 -20.68 11.70 -9.10
C TYR A 96 -21.74 10.90 -9.83
N ASP A 97 -22.82 11.58 -10.23
CA ASP A 97 -23.80 11.06 -11.16
C ASP A 97 -23.28 11.23 -12.60
N LEU A 98 -22.45 10.26 -13.04
CA LEU A 98 -21.87 10.27 -14.39
C LEU A 98 -22.94 9.91 -15.44
N PRO A 99 -22.93 10.59 -16.60
CA PRO A 99 -23.68 10.12 -17.78
C PRO A 99 -23.39 8.65 -18.09
N GLU A 100 -24.43 7.87 -18.38
CA GLU A 100 -24.34 6.41 -18.48
C GLU A 100 -23.37 5.89 -19.56
N VAL A 101 -23.02 6.75 -20.53
CA VAL A 101 -21.97 6.48 -21.55
C VAL A 101 -20.59 6.21 -20.94
N PHE A 102 -20.35 6.67 -19.71
CA PHE A 102 -19.09 6.48 -18.98
C PHE A 102 -19.10 5.25 -18.06
N ASN A 103 -20.25 4.57 -17.90
CA ASN A 103 -20.35 3.38 -17.06
C ASN A 103 -21.30 2.32 -17.63
N LYS A 104 -22.60 2.36 -17.32
CA LYS A 104 -23.57 1.30 -17.64
C LYS A 104 -23.60 0.94 -19.13
N LYS A 105 -23.51 1.92 -20.03
CA LYS A 105 -23.50 1.66 -21.48
C LYS A 105 -22.22 0.97 -21.98
N LEU A 106 -21.11 1.08 -21.24
CA LEU A 106 -19.86 0.40 -21.59
C LEU A 106 -19.93 -1.11 -21.36
N ILE A 107 -20.87 -1.57 -20.52
CA ILE A 107 -21.05 -2.99 -20.18
C ILE A 107 -22.34 -3.59 -20.73
N GLU A 108 -23.18 -2.80 -21.41
CA GLU A 108 -24.48 -3.23 -21.94
C GLU A 108 -24.33 -4.32 -23.02
N LYS A 109 -23.30 -4.22 -23.87
CA LYS A 109 -22.95 -5.21 -24.89
C LYS A 109 -21.72 -6.02 -24.49
N CYS A 110 -21.83 -6.69 -23.36
CA CYS A 110 -20.72 -7.42 -22.73
C CYS A 110 -20.14 -8.57 -23.58
N GLU A 111 -20.85 -9.02 -24.62
CA GLU A 111 -20.34 -9.98 -25.60
C GLU A 111 -19.31 -9.38 -26.57
N ASP A 112 -19.40 -8.08 -26.84
CA ASP A 112 -18.63 -7.39 -27.89
C ASP A 112 -17.32 -6.74 -27.37
N ILE A 113 -17.05 -6.86 -26.07
CA ILE A 113 -15.96 -6.13 -25.41
C ILE A 113 -14.60 -6.82 -25.61
N ASP A 114 -14.55 -8.15 -25.50
CA ASP A 114 -13.34 -8.95 -25.65
C ASP A 114 -13.53 -9.92 -26.84
N PRO A 115 -12.61 -9.92 -27.83
CA PRO A 115 -12.76 -10.69 -29.06
C PRO A 115 -12.60 -12.20 -28.85
N TRP A 116 -12.12 -12.65 -27.69
CA TRP A 116 -11.86 -14.07 -27.41
C TRP A 116 -12.87 -14.70 -26.47
N LYS A 117 -13.59 -13.90 -25.66
CA LYS A 117 -14.59 -14.41 -24.73
C LYS A 117 -15.64 -13.34 -24.40
N SER A 118 -16.87 -13.78 -24.13
CA SER A 118 -17.89 -12.90 -23.55
C SER A 118 -17.50 -12.50 -22.13
N LEU A 119 -17.68 -11.21 -21.79
CA LEU A 119 -17.51 -10.70 -20.45
C LEU A 119 -18.83 -10.63 -19.66
N CYS A 120 -19.93 -11.14 -20.22
CA CYS A 120 -21.25 -11.06 -19.56
C CYS A 120 -21.28 -11.75 -18.20
N ASP A 121 -20.61 -12.89 -18.08
CA ASP A 121 -20.46 -13.57 -16.81
C ASP A 121 -19.70 -12.70 -15.81
N ALA A 122 -18.62 -12.04 -16.25
CA ALA A 122 -17.79 -11.18 -15.42
C ALA A 122 -18.52 -9.92 -14.90
N VAL A 123 -19.45 -9.36 -15.68
CA VAL A 123 -20.21 -8.17 -15.27
C VAL A 123 -21.46 -8.50 -14.44
N SER A 124 -21.89 -9.76 -14.46
CA SER A 124 -23.05 -10.21 -13.67
C SER A 124 -22.85 -10.04 -12.16
N ASN A 125 -23.96 -9.97 -11.42
CA ASN A 125 -23.97 -9.75 -9.96
C ASN A 125 -23.10 -8.55 -9.54
N ASN A 126 -23.19 -7.43 -10.26
CA ASN A 126 -22.39 -6.22 -10.01
C ASN A 126 -20.87 -6.47 -10.01
N GLY A 127 -20.40 -7.36 -10.88
CA GLY A 127 -18.96 -7.68 -11.02
C GLY A 127 -18.47 -8.85 -10.16
N LEU A 128 -19.30 -9.42 -9.29
CA LEU A 128 -18.94 -10.63 -8.53
C LEU A 128 -18.84 -11.85 -9.44
N GLY A 129 -19.52 -11.86 -10.59
CA GLY A 129 -19.54 -13.00 -11.49
C GLY A 129 -20.73 -13.92 -11.23
N ARG A 130 -20.79 -15.07 -11.92
CA ARG A 130 -21.80 -16.09 -11.64
C ARG A 130 -21.49 -16.81 -10.31
N PRO A 131 -22.50 -17.26 -9.56
CA PRO A 131 -22.28 -18.14 -8.41
C PRO A 131 -21.38 -19.31 -8.79
N ALA A 132 -20.39 -19.61 -7.94
CA ALA A 132 -19.46 -20.69 -8.19
C ALA A 132 -20.14 -22.05 -8.02
N THR A 133 -19.74 -23.02 -8.83
CA THR A 133 -20.27 -24.39 -8.83
C THR A 133 -19.14 -25.41 -8.77
N GLY A 134 -19.38 -26.64 -8.32
CA GLY A 134 -18.34 -27.67 -8.25
C GLY A 134 -17.25 -27.37 -7.21
N LEU A 135 -17.63 -26.70 -6.12
CA LEU A 135 -16.80 -26.48 -4.93
C LEU A 135 -17.04 -27.52 -3.82
N ASP A 136 -17.90 -28.50 -4.11
CA ASP A 136 -18.29 -29.57 -3.20
C ASP A 136 -17.06 -30.27 -2.61
N GLY A 137 -17.01 -30.35 -1.28
CA GLY A 137 -15.90 -30.97 -0.55
C GLY A 137 -14.58 -30.17 -0.55
N VAL A 138 -14.54 -28.98 -1.15
CA VAL A 138 -13.42 -28.03 -1.04
C VAL A 138 -13.79 -26.86 -0.13
N VAL A 139 -15.02 -26.38 -0.23
CA VAL A 139 -15.58 -25.30 0.59
C VAL A 139 -16.69 -25.87 1.50
N PRO A 140 -16.85 -25.38 2.74
CA PRO A 140 -17.98 -25.75 3.58
C PRO A 140 -19.33 -25.38 2.92
N GLU A 141 -20.31 -26.29 2.94
CA GLU A 141 -21.63 -26.14 2.29
C GLU A 141 -22.33 -24.81 2.65
N ASN A 142 -22.24 -24.40 3.92
CA ASN A 142 -22.84 -23.15 4.41
C ASN A 142 -22.18 -21.88 3.83
N LEU A 143 -20.95 -21.98 3.34
CA LEU A 143 -20.19 -20.89 2.72
C LEU A 143 -20.27 -20.90 1.19
N GLU A 144 -20.69 -21.99 0.54
CA GLU A 144 -20.78 -22.07 -0.93
C GLU A 144 -21.52 -20.90 -1.58
N PRO A 145 -22.66 -20.40 -1.05
CA PRO A 145 -23.35 -19.27 -1.67
C PRO A 145 -22.61 -17.93 -1.56
N ALA A 146 -21.49 -17.87 -0.84
CA ALA A 146 -20.59 -16.72 -0.81
C ALA A 146 -19.46 -16.81 -1.86
N TRP A 147 -19.42 -17.87 -2.68
CA TRP A 147 -18.40 -18.05 -3.72
C TRP A 147 -18.92 -17.76 -5.11
N TYR A 148 -18.11 -17.08 -5.91
CA TYR A 148 -18.43 -16.68 -7.27
C TYR A 148 -17.24 -16.92 -8.21
N TRP A 149 -17.56 -17.11 -9.49
CA TRP A 149 -16.59 -17.08 -10.59
C TRP A 149 -16.21 -15.65 -10.96
N THR A 150 -15.61 -14.96 -9.99
CA THR A 150 -15.21 -13.56 -10.10
C THR A 150 -14.11 -13.40 -11.13
N GLU A 151 -14.21 -12.39 -11.99
CA GLU A 151 -13.16 -12.07 -12.96
C GLU A 151 -12.12 -11.15 -12.33
N GLN A 152 -10.83 -11.36 -12.61
CA GLN A 152 -9.74 -10.70 -11.87
C GLN A 152 -9.68 -9.17 -12.05
N TYR A 153 -10.36 -8.61 -13.05
CA TYR A 153 -10.37 -7.18 -13.34
C TYR A 153 -11.76 -6.55 -13.16
N SER A 154 -12.68 -7.20 -12.44
CA SER A 154 -14.05 -6.70 -12.21
C SER A 154 -14.16 -5.65 -11.10
N GLY A 155 -13.04 -5.22 -10.52
CA GLY A 155 -12.99 -4.34 -9.34
C GLY A 155 -13.76 -3.03 -9.50
N GLU A 156 -13.85 -2.46 -10.71
CA GLU A 156 -14.61 -1.22 -10.97
C GLU A 156 -16.10 -1.36 -10.62
N LEU A 157 -16.69 -2.51 -11.01
CA LEU A 157 -18.12 -2.78 -10.80
C LEU A 157 -18.41 -3.05 -9.32
N ILE A 158 -17.59 -3.89 -8.70
CA ILE A 158 -17.70 -4.24 -7.28
C ILE A 158 -17.56 -2.98 -6.43
N PHE A 159 -16.52 -2.19 -6.70
CA PHE A 159 -16.23 -0.97 -5.96
C PHE A 159 -17.33 0.07 -6.16
N HIS A 160 -17.78 0.31 -7.39
CA HIS A 160 -18.86 1.27 -7.64
C HIS A 160 -20.15 0.87 -6.91
N ASN A 161 -20.58 -0.39 -7.00
CA ASN A 161 -21.79 -0.86 -6.30
C ASN A 161 -21.66 -0.73 -4.78
N ARG A 162 -20.48 -0.99 -4.22
CA ARG A 162 -20.19 -0.83 -2.80
C ARG A 162 -20.19 0.62 -2.35
N VAL A 163 -19.48 1.51 -3.04
CA VAL A 163 -19.43 2.94 -2.67
C VAL A 163 -20.82 3.58 -2.75
N MET A 164 -21.65 3.16 -3.71
CA MET A 164 -23.03 3.65 -3.84
C MET A 164 -23.89 3.38 -2.61
N ASN A 165 -23.62 2.32 -1.84
CA ASN A 165 -24.41 1.95 -0.67
C ASN A 165 -23.59 2.00 0.63
N HIS A 166 -22.38 2.56 0.57
CA HIS A 166 -21.47 2.59 1.70
C HIS A 166 -21.97 3.57 2.79
N PRO A 167 -21.86 3.24 4.09
CA PRO A 167 -22.33 4.12 5.18
C PRO A 167 -21.73 5.53 5.20
N CYS A 168 -20.54 5.70 4.62
CA CYS A 168 -19.86 7.00 4.52
C CYS A 168 -20.15 7.76 3.23
N ARG A 169 -21.05 7.26 2.38
CA ARG A 169 -21.55 8.04 1.24
C ARG A 169 -22.39 9.22 1.73
N THR A 170 -22.25 10.36 1.06
CA THR A 170 -23.15 11.50 1.21
C THR A 170 -23.83 11.83 -0.12
N LEU A 171 -25.06 12.34 -0.05
CA LEU A 171 -25.79 12.89 -1.19
C LEU A 171 -25.55 14.39 -1.36
N GLU A 172 -24.99 15.05 -0.35
CA GLU A 172 -24.69 16.48 -0.36
C GLU A 172 -23.20 16.67 -0.66
N PRO A 173 -22.83 17.16 -1.86
CA PRO A 173 -21.43 17.25 -2.25
C PRO A 173 -20.64 18.26 -1.40
N GLU A 174 -21.29 19.24 -0.79
CA GLU A 174 -20.64 20.21 0.12
C GLU A 174 -20.15 19.57 1.43
N SER A 175 -20.76 18.44 1.84
CA SER A 175 -20.34 17.69 3.03
C SER A 175 -19.23 16.67 2.74
N ALA A 176 -18.83 16.54 1.48
CA ALA A 176 -17.92 15.49 1.05
C ALA A 176 -16.45 15.88 1.21
N SER A 177 -15.66 14.95 1.73
CA SER A 177 -14.21 15.04 1.86
C SER A 177 -13.48 14.41 0.66
N ALA A 178 -14.18 13.57 -0.10
CA ALA A 178 -13.65 12.87 -1.27
C ALA A 178 -14.73 12.74 -2.35
N PHE A 179 -14.30 12.81 -3.62
CA PHE A 179 -15.17 12.68 -4.79
C PHE A 179 -14.80 11.45 -5.60
N TYR A 180 -15.68 10.45 -5.61
CA TYR A 180 -15.51 9.24 -6.39
C TYR A 180 -16.02 9.43 -7.83
N ILE A 181 -15.19 9.05 -8.80
CA ILE A 181 -15.51 9.05 -10.23
C ILE A 181 -15.86 7.61 -10.65
N PRO A 182 -17.14 7.23 -10.77
CA PRO A 182 -17.56 5.89 -11.18
C PRO A 182 -17.42 5.67 -12.70
N PHE A 183 -16.22 5.88 -13.24
CA PHE A 183 -15.88 5.63 -14.64
C PHE A 183 -15.34 4.22 -14.82
N TYR A 184 -15.88 3.48 -15.79
CA TYR A 184 -15.48 2.11 -16.09
C TYR A 184 -14.33 2.08 -17.09
N ALA A 185 -13.16 2.56 -16.64
CA ALA A 185 -11.97 2.77 -17.47
C ALA A 185 -11.52 1.50 -18.19
N ARG A 186 -11.56 0.35 -17.52
CA ARG A 186 -11.31 -0.95 -18.16
C ARG A 186 -12.18 -1.12 -19.39
N PHE A 187 -13.48 -1.03 -19.23
CA PHE A 187 -14.43 -1.36 -20.28
C PHE A 187 -14.41 -0.35 -21.42
N ALA A 188 -14.09 0.91 -21.12
CA ALA A 188 -13.85 1.94 -22.13
C ALA A 188 -12.66 1.62 -23.05
N VAL A 189 -11.63 0.95 -22.53
CA VAL A 189 -10.37 0.69 -23.26
C VAL A 189 -10.28 -0.74 -23.81
N GLU A 190 -10.87 -1.74 -23.13
CA GLU A 190 -10.73 -3.17 -23.43
C GLU A 190 -10.99 -3.51 -24.91
N LYS A 191 -12.05 -2.95 -25.49
CA LYS A 191 -12.42 -3.16 -26.90
C LYS A 191 -11.35 -2.70 -27.90
N TYR A 192 -10.47 -1.80 -27.47
CA TYR A 192 -9.46 -1.15 -28.29
C TYR A 192 -8.03 -1.65 -28.01
N LEU A 193 -7.86 -2.62 -27.09
CA LEU A 193 -6.57 -3.24 -26.80
C LEU A 193 -6.12 -4.23 -27.89
N TRP A 194 -6.98 -4.55 -28.86
CA TRP A 194 -6.77 -5.66 -29.79
C TRP A 194 -6.49 -5.17 -31.22
N PRO A 195 -5.79 -5.97 -32.07
CA PRO A 195 -5.17 -5.51 -33.32
C PRO A 195 -6.11 -4.95 -34.41
N ASN A 196 -7.43 -5.06 -34.25
CA ASN A 196 -8.43 -4.65 -35.25
C ASN A 196 -9.14 -3.33 -34.91
N SER A 197 -8.66 -2.59 -33.92
CA SER A 197 -9.34 -1.42 -33.38
C SER A 197 -8.54 -0.13 -33.59
N SER A 198 -9.23 0.98 -33.85
CA SER A 198 -8.60 2.29 -33.98
C SER A 198 -8.09 2.76 -32.61
N ILE A 199 -6.81 3.11 -32.57
CA ILE A 199 -6.12 3.59 -31.36
C ILE A 199 -6.73 4.91 -30.86
N ALA A 200 -7.20 5.78 -31.77
CA ALA A 200 -7.86 7.03 -31.41
C ALA A 200 -9.22 6.81 -30.72
N ASP A 201 -9.92 5.73 -31.07
CA ASP A 201 -11.20 5.41 -30.43
C ASP A 201 -11.02 4.91 -28.98
N GLY A 202 -9.87 4.31 -28.66
CA GLY A 202 -9.54 3.82 -27.32
C GLY A 202 -9.31 4.92 -26.27
N ASP A 203 -8.92 6.12 -26.69
CA ASP A 203 -8.75 7.28 -25.80
C ASP A 203 -10.01 8.17 -25.72
N ARG A 204 -10.88 8.12 -26.73
CA ARG A 204 -12.01 9.05 -26.91
C ARG A 204 -12.95 9.10 -25.71
N VAL A 205 -13.37 7.95 -25.19
CA VAL A 205 -14.30 7.90 -24.05
C VAL A 205 -13.63 8.45 -22.79
N CYS A 206 -12.33 8.18 -22.60
CA CYS A 206 -11.55 8.72 -21.50
C CYS A 206 -11.45 10.25 -21.58
N GLU A 207 -11.17 10.81 -22.76
CA GLU A 207 -11.13 12.26 -22.98
C GLU A 207 -12.49 12.94 -22.73
N MET A 208 -13.58 12.32 -23.20
CA MET A 208 -14.93 12.82 -22.97
C MET A 208 -15.29 12.83 -21.48
N MET A 209 -14.95 11.78 -20.75
CA MET A 209 -15.19 11.70 -19.30
C MET A 209 -14.40 12.78 -18.56
N LEU A 210 -13.11 12.98 -18.91
CA LEU A 210 -12.28 13.99 -18.27
C LEU A 210 -12.78 15.42 -18.53
N ARG A 211 -13.22 15.72 -19.76
CA ARG A 211 -13.86 17.03 -20.03
C ARG A 211 -15.09 17.23 -19.16
N TRP A 212 -15.95 16.23 -19.07
CA TRP A 212 -17.16 16.30 -18.25
C TRP A 212 -16.86 16.51 -16.76
N VAL A 213 -15.88 15.80 -16.19
CA VAL A 213 -15.55 15.94 -14.76
C VAL A 213 -14.90 17.31 -14.46
N GLN A 214 -14.08 17.82 -15.39
CA GLN A 214 -13.44 19.14 -15.26
C GLN A 214 -14.44 20.31 -15.25
N GLU A 215 -15.64 20.12 -15.82
CA GLU A 215 -16.70 21.12 -15.81
C GLU A 215 -17.41 21.23 -14.45
N GLN A 216 -17.27 20.22 -13.58
CA GLN A 216 -17.96 20.16 -12.30
C GLN A 216 -17.42 21.20 -11.30
N PRO A 217 -18.27 21.85 -10.49
CA PRO A 217 -17.85 22.86 -9.52
C PRO A 217 -16.77 22.35 -8.54
N HIS A 218 -16.96 21.15 -8.01
CA HIS A 218 -16.04 20.56 -7.03
C HIS A 218 -14.69 20.18 -7.63
N TRP A 219 -14.65 19.84 -8.93
CA TRP A 219 -13.37 19.69 -9.62
C TRP A 219 -12.64 21.02 -9.76
N LYS A 220 -13.33 22.10 -10.16
CA LYS A 220 -12.73 23.43 -10.30
C LYS A 220 -12.16 23.98 -8.98
N ARG A 221 -12.71 23.54 -7.85
CA ARG A 221 -12.24 23.89 -6.50
C ARG A 221 -10.89 23.26 -6.16
N SER A 222 -10.69 21.99 -6.51
CA SER A 222 -9.55 21.19 -6.06
C SER A 222 -8.58 20.82 -7.18
N TYR A 223 -8.92 21.05 -8.44
CA TYR A 223 -8.15 20.55 -9.59
C TYR A 223 -7.85 19.04 -9.49
N GLY A 224 -8.78 18.25 -8.96
CA GLY A 224 -8.71 16.79 -8.92
C GLY A 224 -8.00 16.18 -7.70
N TRP A 225 -7.43 16.96 -6.77
CA TRP A 225 -6.62 16.38 -5.68
C TRP A 225 -7.44 15.60 -4.64
N ASP A 226 -8.72 15.95 -4.46
CA ASP A 226 -9.69 15.27 -3.60
C ASP A 226 -10.58 14.28 -4.38
N HIS A 227 -10.18 13.96 -5.62
CA HIS A 227 -10.84 13.01 -6.50
C HIS A 227 -10.12 11.67 -6.52
N PHE A 228 -10.90 10.60 -6.61
CA PHE A 228 -10.36 9.27 -6.79
C PHE A 228 -11.20 8.39 -7.72
N ILE A 229 -10.55 7.40 -8.30
CA ILE A 229 -11.14 6.45 -9.24
C ILE A 229 -10.63 5.04 -8.96
N MET A 230 -11.48 4.03 -9.14
CA MET A 230 -11.08 2.63 -9.18
C MET A 230 -10.89 2.23 -10.64
N ILE A 231 -9.76 1.61 -10.97
CA ILE A 231 -9.43 1.13 -12.30
C ILE A 231 -9.10 -0.35 -12.19
N GLY A 232 -9.90 -1.17 -12.87
CA GLY A 232 -9.92 -2.62 -12.67
C GLY A 232 -8.73 -3.37 -13.26
N ARG A 233 -7.84 -2.68 -13.98
CA ARG A 233 -6.70 -3.27 -14.71
C ARG A 233 -5.36 -2.69 -14.25
N MET A 234 -4.28 -3.22 -14.81
CA MET A 234 -2.92 -2.79 -14.49
C MET A 234 -2.68 -1.38 -15.01
N THR A 235 -1.96 -0.54 -14.25
CA THR A 235 -1.61 0.85 -14.63
C THR A 235 -1.05 0.99 -16.05
N TRP A 236 -0.34 -0.04 -16.54
CA TRP A 236 0.33 -0.05 -17.84
C TRP A 236 -0.62 -0.06 -19.04
N ASP A 237 -1.85 -0.57 -18.87
CA ASP A 237 -2.87 -0.56 -19.92
C ASP A 237 -3.38 0.86 -20.22
N PHE A 238 -3.01 1.85 -19.39
CA PHE A 238 -3.47 3.23 -19.48
C PHE A 238 -2.32 4.25 -19.53
N ARG A 239 -1.09 3.79 -19.80
CA ARG A 239 0.12 4.61 -19.89
C ARG A 239 0.83 4.43 -21.23
N ARG A 240 0.06 4.43 -22.31
CA ARG A 240 0.61 4.45 -23.66
C ARG A 240 1.39 5.75 -23.88
N ILE A 241 2.64 5.66 -24.33
CA ILE A 241 3.49 6.85 -24.59
C ILE A 241 3.41 7.26 -26.07
N ARG A 242 3.42 6.28 -26.98
CA ARG A 242 3.48 6.50 -28.41
C ARG A 242 2.20 6.04 -29.10
N ASP A 243 1.93 6.60 -30.28
CA ASP A 243 0.74 6.24 -31.04
C ASP A 243 0.73 4.80 -31.53
N ASP A 244 1.89 4.18 -31.69
CA ASP A 244 2.07 2.75 -32.01
C ASP A 244 2.17 1.84 -30.78
N GLY A 245 1.98 2.37 -29.57
CA GLY A 245 2.11 1.63 -28.31
C GLY A 245 0.87 0.85 -27.89
N TRP A 246 1.02 0.02 -26.87
CA TRP A 246 -0.09 -0.70 -26.22
C TRP A 246 -0.88 0.20 -25.27
N GLY A 247 -2.21 0.02 -25.21
CA GLY A 247 -3.07 0.62 -24.19
C GLY A 247 -3.68 1.98 -24.54
N SER A 248 -4.23 2.65 -23.54
CA SER A 248 -4.74 4.03 -23.60
C SER A 248 -3.71 5.02 -23.03
N ARG A 249 -3.84 6.31 -23.35
CA ARG A 249 -3.10 7.41 -22.72
C ARG A 249 -3.77 7.95 -21.46
N PHE A 250 -4.88 7.38 -21.02
CA PHE A 250 -5.75 7.91 -19.96
C PHE A 250 -5.00 8.42 -18.71
N LEU A 251 -4.04 7.67 -18.17
CA LEU A 251 -3.30 8.09 -16.97
C LEU A 251 -2.18 9.11 -17.23
N TYR A 252 -1.88 9.40 -18.50
CA TYR A 252 -0.99 10.51 -18.88
C TYR A 252 -1.76 11.76 -19.34
N MET A 253 -3.09 11.71 -19.37
CA MET A 253 -3.88 12.91 -19.65
C MET A 253 -3.75 13.90 -18.49
N PRO A 254 -3.56 15.22 -18.73
CA PRO A 254 -3.26 16.20 -17.67
C PRO A 254 -4.28 16.22 -16.53
N ALA A 255 -5.57 16.02 -16.82
CA ALA A 255 -6.60 15.99 -15.79
C ALA A 255 -6.43 14.85 -14.77
N MET A 256 -5.71 13.78 -15.12
CA MET A 256 -5.46 12.64 -14.23
C MET A 256 -4.22 12.82 -13.34
N GLU A 257 -3.50 13.94 -13.42
CA GLU A 257 -2.25 14.18 -12.69
C GLU A 257 -2.43 14.16 -11.16
N ASN A 258 -3.51 14.75 -10.67
CA ASN A 258 -3.78 14.88 -9.22
C ASN A 258 -4.78 13.85 -8.67
N VAL A 259 -5.40 13.05 -9.55
CA VAL A 259 -6.44 12.09 -9.17
C VAL A 259 -5.81 10.85 -8.55
N THR A 260 -6.27 10.47 -7.36
CA THR A 260 -5.84 9.21 -6.73
C THR A 260 -6.47 8.01 -7.45
N ARG A 261 -5.66 7.05 -7.88
CA ARG A 261 -6.11 5.89 -8.66
C ARG A 261 -5.91 4.60 -7.87
N LEU A 262 -7.01 3.92 -7.59
CA LEU A 262 -7.00 2.58 -7.04
C LEU A 262 -6.85 1.59 -8.20
N LEU A 263 -5.79 0.76 -8.20
CA LEU A 263 -5.40 -0.10 -9.31
C LEU A 263 -4.97 -1.47 -8.80
N VAL A 264 -5.21 -2.53 -9.57
CA VAL A 264 -4.69 -3.87 -9.21
C VAL A 264 -3.16 -3.99 -9.37
N GLU A 265 -2.54 -3.07 -10.12
CA GLU A 265 -1.09 -2.88 -10.15
C GLU A 265 -0.76 -1.39 -10.25
N ARG A 266 -0.01 -0.85 -9.27
CA ARG A 266 0.44 0.53 -9.24
C ARG A 266 1.78 0.76 -9.95
N HIS A 267 1.96 1.97 -10.46
CA HIS A 267 3.25 2.46 -10.92
C HIS A 267 4.14 2.84 -9.71
N PRO A 268 5.33 2.25 -9.53
CA PRO A 268 6.14 2.44 -8.31
C PRO A 268 6.62 3.87 -8.06
N LEU A 269 6.68 4.67 -9.12
CA LEU A 269 7.11 6.07 -9.03
C LEU A 269 5.93 7.06 -9.06
N ASP A 270 4.71 6.57 -9.24
CA ASP A 270 3.53 7.44 -9.20
C ASP A 270 2.86 7.31 -7.84
N GLN A 271 2.98 8.35 -7.02
CA GLN A 271 2.44 8.38 -5.66
C GLN A 271 0.90 8.44 -5.61
N PHE A 272 0.24 8.70 -6.74
CA PHE A 272 -1.22 8.71 -6.86
C PHE A 272 -1.79 7.35 -7.24
N ASP A 273 -0.96 6.44 -7.75
CA ASP A 273 -1.36 5.05 -7.96
C ASP A 273 -1.27 4.29 -6.62
N ILE A 274 -2.40 3.72 -6.20
CA ILE A 274 -2.52 2.89 -5.00
C ILE A 274 -2.88 1.48 -5.42
N GLY A 275 -2.08 0.50 -4.99
CA GLY A 275 -2.35 -0.91 -5.26
C GLY A 275 -3.47 -1.43 -4.37
N VAL A 276 -4.51 -2.00 -4.98
CA VAL A 276 -5.61 -2.71 -4.31
C VAL A 276 -5.62 -4.20 -4.67
N PRO A 277 -6.06 -5.10 -3.78
CA PRO A 277 -6.09 -6.53 -4.06
C PRO A 277 -6.92 -6.86 -5.30
N TYR A 278 -6.48 -7.84 -6.07
CA TYR A 278 -7.32 -8.39 -7.13
C TYR A 278 -8.58 -9.02 -6.52
N PRO A 279 -9.78 -8.84 -7.11
CA PRO A 279 -10.97 -9.57 -6.70
C PRO A 279 -10.75 -11.09 -6.71
N THR A 280 -10.97 -11.72 -5.56
CA THR A 280 -10.95 -13.17 -5.35
C THR A 280 -12.35 -13.77 -5.52
N GLY A 281 -12.47 -15.09 -5.46
CA GLY A 281 -13.77 -15.79 -5.60
C GLY A 281 -14.67 -15.77 -4.36
N PHE A 282 -14.13 -15.49 -3.18
CA PHE A 282 -14.90 -15.45 -1.93
C PHE A 282 -15.42 -14.03 -1.64
N HIS A 283 -16.73 -13.91 -1.53
CA HIS A 283 -17.46 -12.68 -1.30
C HIS A 283 -18.39 -12.84 -0.09
N PRO A 284 -17.91 -12.56 1.14
CA PRO A 284 -18.67 -12.82 2.35
C PRO A 284 -19.97 -12.02 2.37
N ARG A 285 -21.04 -12.65 2.88
CA ARG A 285 -22.36 -12.03 3.04
C ARG A 285 -22.54 -11.45 4.45
N SER A 286 -21.71 -11.89 5.41
CA SER A 286 -21.75 -11.47 6.80
C SER A 286 -20.37 -11.60 7.44
N ASP A 287 -20.19 -10.98 8.61
CA ASP A 287 -18.97 -11.16 9.42
C ASP A 287 -18.74 -12.64 9.76
N ASN A 288 -19.83 -13.38 9.99
CA ASN A 288 -19.78 -14.80 10.30
C ASN A 288 -19.23 -15.65 9.13
N ASP A 289 -19.53 -15.29 7.87
CA ASP A 289 -18.93 -15.99 6.72
C ASP A 289 -17.39 -15.86 6.74
N VAL A 290 -16.87 -14.68 7.08
CA VAL A 290 -15.42 -14.43 7.18
C VAL A 290 -14.81 -15.25 8.32
N ILE A 291 -15.43 -15.23 9.49
CA ILE A 291 -14.95 -15.97 10.67
C ILE A 291 -14.93 -17.48 10.38
N GLN A 292 -16.03 -18.02 9.82
CA GLN A 292 -16.13 -19.43 9.47
C GLN A 292 -15.11 -19.82 8.41
N TRP A 293 -14.85 -18.97 7.41
CA TRP A 293 -13.81 -19.22 6.42
C TRP A 293 -12.41 -19.21 7.05
N GLN A 294 -12.10 -18.24 7.91
CA GLN A 294 -10.82 -18.19 8.63
C GLN A 294 -10.61 -19.44 9.49
N ASP A 295 -11.64 -19.89 10.22
CA ASP A 295 -11.55 -21.10 11.06
C ASP A 295 -11.40 -22.37 10.23
N TYR A 296 -12.11 -22.47 9.10
CA TYR A 296 -11.93 -23.55 8.15
C TYR A 296 -10.50 -23.59 7.60
N VAL A 297 -10.00 -22.44 7.12
CA VAL A 297 -8.62 -22.30 6.62
C VAL A 297 -7.60 -22.57 7.71
N ARG A 298 -7.85 -22.22 8.97
CA ARG A 298 -6.95 -22.49 10.11
C ARG A 298 -6.86 -23.99 10.42
N SER A 299 -7.99 -24.68 10.36
CA SER A 299 -8.10 -26.12 10.63
C SER A 299 -7.67 -27.01 9.46
N SER A 300 -7.44 -26.46 8.27
CA SER A 300 -7.11 -27.24 7.08
C SER A 300 -5.77 -27.99 7.22
N THR A 301 -5.79 -29.26 6.82
CA THR A 301 -4.61 -30.13 6.82
C THR A 301 -3.68 -29.80 5.66
N ARG A 302 -2.42 -29.48 5.98
CA ARG A 302 -1.36 -29.20 5.01
C ARG A 302 -0.62 -30.50 4.66
N LYS A 303 -0.79 -30.95 3.42
CA LYS A 303 -0.24 -32.22 2.89
C LYS A 303 1.09 -32.04 2.16
N ASN A 304 1.31 -30.86 1.61
CA ASN A 304 2.48 -30.56 0.78
C ASN A 304 3.23 -29.38 1.37
N LEU A 305 4.57 -29.42 1.33
CA LEU A 305 5.38 -28.27 1.77
C LEU A 305 5.11 -27.06 0.89
N PHE A 306 5.03 -27.25 -0.43
CA PHE A 306 4.70 -26.14 -1.33
C PHE A 306 3.90 -26.58 -2.55
N CYS A 307 3.38 -25.61 -3.29
CA CYS A 307 2.71 -25.87 -4.56
C CYS A 307 3.09 -24.86 -5.64
N PHE A 308 2.94 -25.28 -6.90
CA PHE A 308 2.96 -24.39 -8.05
C PHE A 308 1.69 -24.54 -8.88
N VAL A 309 0.99 -23.42 -9.08
CA VAL A 309 -0.21 -23.35 -9.92
C VAL A 309 0.05 -22.40 -11.09
N GLY A 310 0.08 -22.96 -12.30
CA GLY A 310 0.26 -22.17 -13.50
C GLY A 310 0.61 -23.00 -14.74
N ALA A 311 0.74 -22.31 -15.86
CA ALA A 311 1.14 -22.90 -17.13
C ALA A 311 2.51 -22.37 -17.55
N THR A 312 3.27 -23.22 -18.26
CA THR A 312 4.48 -22.75 -18.96
C THR A 312 4.09 -21.98 -20.22
N ARG A 313 4.84 -20.93 -20.54
CA ARG A 313 4.65 -20.20 -21.79
C ARG A 313 5.61 -20.75 -22.83
N SER A 314 5.13 -21.66 -23.66
CA SER A 314 5.93 -22.36 -24.67
C SER A 314 6.71 -21.40 -25.58
N LYS A 315 6.10 -20.26 -25.94
CA LYS A 315 6.64 -19.23 -26.86
C LYS A 315 7.71 -18.30 -26.27
N PHE A 316 7.95 -18.29 -24.95
CA PHE A 316 8.90 -17.36 -24.32
C PHE A 316 10.21 -18.08 -23.95
N LYS A 317 11.33 -17.57 -24.47
CA LYS A 317 12.68 -18.00 -24.05
C LYS A 317 12.91 -17.58 -22.59
N ASN A 318 13.51 -18.46 -21.78
CA ASN A 318 13.82 -18.22 -20.35
C ASN A 318 12.61 -17.91 -19.45
N ASP A 319 11.45 -18.52 -19.73
CA ASP A 319 10.26 -18.39 -18.89
C ASP A 319 10.51 -18.92 -17.47
N PHE A 320 10.52 -18.03 -16.48
CA PHE A 320 10.70 -18.40 -15.08
C PHE A 320 9.60 -19.33 -14.58
N ARG A 321 8.39 -19.27 -15.14
CA ARG A 321 7.33 -20.24 -14.80
C ARG A 321 7.72 -21.66 -15.19
N ARG A 322 8.46 -21.84 -16.28
CA ARG A 322 9.01 -23.15 -16.69
C ARG A 322 10.05 -23.66 -15.70
N VAL A 323 10.88 -22.76 -15.15
CA VAL A 323 11.84 -23.10 -14.09
C VAL A 323 11.10 -23.61 -12.86
N LEU A 324 10.09 -22.87 -12.37
CA LEU A 324 9.29 -23.27 -11.22
C LEU A 324 8.48 -24.56 -11.47
N PHE A 325 7.92 -24.70 -12.67
CA PHE A 325 7.21 -25.90 -13.10
C PHE A 325 8.11 -27.13 -13.01
N ASN A 326 9.32 -27.05 -13.56
CA ASN A 326 10.28 -28.16 -13.54
C ASN A 326 10.78 -28.44 -12.12
N HIS A 327 11.04 -27.42 -11.30
CA HIS A 327 11.40 -27.61 -9.89
C HIS A 327 10.30 -28.38 -9.14
N CYS A 328 9.06 -27.92 -9.23
CA CYS A 328 7.93 -28.58 -8.57
C CYS A 328 7.71 -30.01 -9.09
N LYS A 329 7.85 -30.22 -10.40
CA LYS A 329 7.73 -31.55 -11.01
C LYS A 329 8.82 -32.53 -10.52
N ASN A 330 10.05 -32.04 -10.33
CA ASN A 330 11.17 -32.86 -9.86
C ASN A 330 11.10 -33.16 -8.36
N GLU A 331 10.47 -32.28 -7.58
CA GLU A 331 10.28 -32.43 -6.13
C GLU A 331 8.83 -32.84 -5.81
N SER A 332 8.30 -33.84 -6.54
CA SER A 332 6.89 -34.25 -6.48
C SER A 332 6.46 -34.91 -5.17
N ASP A 333 7.41 -35.28 -4.31
CA ASP A 333 7.20 -35.77 -2.95
C ASP A 333 6.75 -34.66 -1.98
N VAL A 334 7.16 -33.42 -2.25
CA VAL A 334 6.89 -32.26 -1.38
C VAL A 334 6.16 -31.12 -2.09
N CYS A 335 6.16 -31.09 -3.43
CA CYS A 335 5.51 -30.07 -4.23
C CYS A 335 4.26 -30.56 -4.96
N LYS A 336 3.14 -29.86 -4.76
CA LYS A 336 1.94 -30.08 -5.56
C LYS A 336 1.91 -29.19 -6.80
N LEU A 337 1.91 -29.83 -7.98
CA LEU A 337 1.81 -29.14 -9.27
C LEU A 337 0.37 -29.15 -9.80
N VAL A 338 -0.14 -28.00 -10.22
CA VAL A 338 -1.35 -27.85 -11.04
C VAL A 338 -0.99 -27.18 -12.35
N ASP A 339 -1.04 -27.95 -13.44
CA ASP A 339 -0.74 -27.47 -14.80
C ASP A 339 -1.99 -26.88 -15.46
N CYS A 340 -1.96 -25.57 -15.71
CA CYS A 340 -3.04 -24.87 -16.41
C CYS A 340 -2.81 -24.75 -17.93
N ALA A 341 -1.93 -25.54 -18.55
CA ALA A 341 -1.68 -25.46 -19.99
C ALA A 341 -2.84 -26.03 -20.84
N GLY A 342 -3.54 -27.06 -20.35
CA GLY A 342 -4.61 -27.76 -21.07
C GLY A 342 -6.04 -27.28 -20.79
N SER A 343 -6.25 -26.64 -19.64
CA SER A 343 -7.49 -25.93 -19.29
C SER A 343 -7.11 -24.61 -18.63
N TRP A 344 -7.82 -23.53 -18.95
CA TRP A 344 -7.56 -22.25 -18.32
C TRP A 344 -7.68 -22.42 -16.80
N CYS A 345 -6.78 -21.80 -16.01
CA CYS A 345 -6.87 -21.84 -14.54
C CYS A 345 -8.25 -21.34 -14.03
N TYR A 346 -9.05 -20.70 -14.88
CA TYR A 346 -10.43 -20.31 -14.62
C TYR A 346 -11.40 -21.51 -14.50
N HIS A 347 -11.25 -22.57 -15.29
CA HIS A 347 -12.14 -23.75 -15.26
C HIS A 347 -11.75 -24.80 -14.19
N GLY A 348 -10.52 -24.75 -13.68
CA GLY A 348 -9.99 -25.68 -12.66
C GLY A 348 -9.96 -25.09 -11.25
N ALA A 349 -10.76 -24.05 -10.97
CA ALA A 349 -10.61 -23.22 -9.78
C ALA A 349 -10.84 -23.98 -8.46
N SER A 350 -11.70 -25.00 -8.42
CA SER A 350 -11.84 -25.87 -7.25
C SER A 350 -10.55 -26.65 -6.95
N LYS A 351 -9.89 -27.17 -8.00
CA LYS A 351 -8.61 -27.88 -7.85
C LYS A 351 -7.48 -26.95 -7.40
N ILE A 352 -7.49 -25.71 -7.87
CA ILE A 352 -6.53 -24.68 -7.48
C ILE A 352 -6.71 -24.31 -6.01
N LEU A 353 -7.94 -24.01 -5.60
CA LEU A 353 -8.26 -23.69 -4.21
C LEU A 353 -7.88 -24.83 -3.27
N GLN A 354 -8.25 -26.07 -3.61
CA GLN A 354 -7.86 -27.26 -2.85
C GLN A 354 -6.34 -27.38 -2.74
N THR A 355 -5.61 -27.16 -3.84
CA THR A 355 -4.14 -27.23 -3.84
C THR A 355 -3.53 -26.20 -2.88
N PHE A 356 -4.04 -24.96 -2.87
CA PHE A 356 -3.57 -23.96 -1.92
C PHE A 356 -3.95 -24.33 -0.48
N LEU A 357 -5.17 -24.81 -0.22
CA LEU A 357 -5.63 -25.25 1.11
C LEU A 357 -4.79 -26.41 1.69
N GLU A 358 -4.19 -27.23 0.82
CA GLU A 358 -3.37 -28.39 1.18
C GLU A 358 -1.85 -28.10 1.21
N SER A 359 -1.42 -26.86 0.94
CA SER A 359 0.01 -26.52 0.85
C SER A 359 0.41 -25.43 1.84
N ASP A 360 1.56 -25.61 2.53
CA ASP A 360 2.08 -24.59 3.45
C ASP A 360 2.51 -23.33 2.70
N PHE A 361 3.26 -23.50 1.61
CA PHE A 361 3.75 -22.40 0.76
C PHE A 361 3.21 -22.47 -0.67
N CYS A 362 3.06 -21.33 -1.33
CA CYS A 362 2.64 -21.26 -2.73
C CYS A 362 3.63 -20.43 -3.56
N LEU A 363 4.10 -20.98 -4.68
CA LEU A 363 5.09 -20.30 -5.53
C LEU A 363 4.41 -19.26 -6.42
N GLN A 364 4.72 -17.98 -6.21
CA GLN A 364 4.06 -16.85 -6.89
C GLN A 364 5.03 -16.08 -7.80
N PRO A 365 5.29 -16.56 -9.03
CA PRO A 365 6.01 -15.77 -10.02
C PRO A 365 5.16 -14.58 -10.49
N ARG A 366 5.82 -13.61 -11.14
CA ARG A 366 5.14 -12.48 -11.79
C ARG A 366 4.03 -12.92 -12.76
N GLY A 367 3.05 -12.06 -13.01
CA GLY A 367 1.98 -12.21 -13.99
C GLY A 367 2.43 -11.90 -15.43
N ASP A 368 1.54 -11.35 -16.25
CA ASP A 368 1.92 -10.63 -17.47
C ASP A 368 2.72 -9.37 -17.13
N SER A 369 2.35 -8.75 -16.01
CA SER A 369 3.06 -7.68 -15.32
C SER A 369 3.75 -8.21 -14.04
N HIS A 370 4.03 -7.35 -13.04
CA HIS A 370 4.70 -7.76 -11.80
C HIS A 370 3.78 -8.45 -10.81
N THR A 371 2.48 -8.13 -10.83
CA THR A 371 1.47 -8.63 -9.90
C THR A 371 0.65 -9.78 -10.50
N ARG A 372 -0.13 -10.48 -9.66
CA ARG A 372 -0.97 -11.61 -10.08
C ARG A 372 -2.07 -11.87 -9.04
N ARG A 373 -3.32 -12.08 -9.48
CA ARG A 373 -4.45 -12.49 -8.61
C ARG A 373 -4.13 -13.71 -7.74
N SER A 374 -3.40 -14.69 -8.28
CA SER A 374 -2.99 -15.93 -7.60
C SER A 374 -2.28 -15.70 -6.26
N VAL A 375 -1.64 -14.54 -6.03
CA VAL A 375 -1.09 -14.18 -4.71
C VAL A 375 -2.22 -14.11 -3.67
N PHE A 376 -3.31 -13.44 -4.02
CA PHE A 376 -4.47 -13.26 -3.15
C PHE A 376 -5.30 -14.54 -3.02
N ASP A 377 -5.51 -15.31 -4.10
CA ASP A 377 -6.19 -16.61 -4.01
C ASP A 377 -5.42 -17.59 -3.10
N CYS A 378 -4.08 -17.54 -3.13
CA CYS A 378 -3.25 -18.33 -2.24
C CYS A 378 -3.37 -17.89 -0.77
N MET A 379 -3.30 -16.57 -0.51
CA MET A 379 -3.47 -16.03 0.84
C MET A 379 -4.87 -16.30 1.40
N LEU A 380 -5.90 -16.25 0.55
CA LEU A 380 -7.28 -16.59 0.90
C LEU A 380 -7.41 -18.03 1.40
N ALA A 381 -6.59 -18.95 0.89
CA ALA A 381 -6.50 -20.34 1.33
C ALA A 381 -5.50 -20.56 2.49
N GLY A 382 -4.95 -19.48 3.07
CA GLY A 382 -3.97 -19.51 4.16
C GLY A 382 -2.62 -20.12 3.79
N SER A 383 -2.31 -20.22 2.49
CA SER A 383 -0.99 -20.66 2.04
C SER A 383 -0.05 -19.46 1.97
N ILE A 384 1.20 -19.64 2.38
CA ILE A 384 2.17 -18.56 2.52
C ILE A 384 2.78 -18.25 1.15
N PRO A 385 2.64 -17.03 0.62
CA PRO A 385 3.20 -16.66 -0.68
C PRO A 385 4.72 -16.66 -0.68
N VAL A 386 5.30 -17.40 -1.63
CA VAL A 386 6.72 -17.33 -1.99
C VAL A 386 6.88 -16.37 -3.16
N ILE A 387 7.46 -15.21 -2.88
CA ILE A 387 7.59 -14.08 -3.80
C ILE A 387 8.98 -14.07 -4.43
N PHE A 388 9.03 -13.93 -5.77
CA PHE A 388 10.29 -13.95 -6.53
C PHE A 388 10.74 -12.58 -7.06
N TRP A 389 9.86 -11.58 -6.98
CA TRP A 389 10.12 -10.17 -7.25
C TRP A 389 9.48 -9.34 -6.15
N LYS A 390 10.24 -8.50 -5.44
CA LYS A 390 9.70 -7.65 -4.36
C LYS A 390 8.49 -6.82 -4.80
N ARG A 391 8.56 -6.31 -6.03
CA ARG A 391 7.50 -5.55 -6.70
C ARG A 391 6.18 -6.32 -6.89
N THR A 392 6.15 -7.64 -6.75
CA THR A 392 4.90 -8.41 -6.86
C THR A 392 3.92 -8.07 -5.73
N ALA A 393 4.40 -7.68 -4.54
CA ALA A 393 3.54 -7.39 -3.40
C ALA A 393 4.02 -6.22 -2.53
N TYR A 394 5.32 -6.19 -2.19
CA TYR A 394 5.84 -5.32 -1.11
C TYR A 394 5.74 -3.84 -1.47
N ASP A 395 6.00 -3.52 -2.73
CA ASP A 395 5.91 -2.15 -3.25
C ASP A 395 4.55 -1.90 -3.92
N GLN A 396 3.49 -2.65 -3.60
CA GLN A 396 2.20 -2.54 -4.29
C GLN A 396 1.05 -2.28 -3.33
N TYR A 397 0.92 -3.09 -2.28
CA TYR A 397 -0.30 -3.18 -1.48
C TYR A 397 -0.11 -2.70 -0.04
N GLU A 398 0.55 -1.56 0.14
CA GLU A 398 0.91 -0.98 1.46
C GLU A 398 -0.29 -0.80 2.40
N TRP A 399 -1.49 -0.57 1.86
CA TRP A 399 -2.71 -0.41 2.68
C TRP A 399 -3.31 -1.75 3.13
N PHE A 400 -2.99 -2.85 2.46
CA PHE A 400 -3.68 -4.13 2.60
C PHE A 400 -2.81 -5.22 3.21
N LEU A 401 -1.49 -5.13 3.03
CA LEU A 401 -0.53 -6.12 3.52
C LEU A 401 0.31 -5.57 4.69
N PRO A 402 0.79 -6.45 5.59
CA PRO A 402 1.66 -6.05 6.68
C PRO A 402 2.93 -5.34 6.19
N ALA A 403 3.38 -4.35 6.97
CA ALA A 403 4.60 -3.60 6.64
C ALA A 403 5.88 -4.44 6.71
N GLU A 404 5.87 -5.56 7.43
CA GLU A 404 6.99 -6.51 7.55
C GLU A 404 6.76 -7.71 6.62
N PRO A 405 7.40 -7.78 5.43
CA PRO A 405 7.12 -8.83 4.46
C PRO A 405 7.41 -10.25 4.95
N ALA A 406 8.45 -10.43 5.77
CA ALA A 406 8.81 -11.73 6.31
C ALA A 406 7.77 -12.30 7.29
N SER A 407 6.85 -11.47 7.78
CA SER A 407 5.76 -11.93 8.66
C SER A 407 4.71 -12.77 7.93
N TYR A 408 4.53 -12.60 6.61
CA TYR A 408 3.44 -13.23 5.85
C TYR A 408 3.91 -13.88 4.54
N SER A 409 5.18 -13.78 4.18
CA SER A 409 5.70 -14.26 2.89
C SER A 409 7.16 -14.66 2.95
N VAL A 410 7.60 -15.47 1.99
CA VAL A 410 9.02 -15.82 1.81
C VAL A 410 9.53 -15.18 0.53
N TYR A 411 10.60 -14.40 0.60
CA TYR A 411 11.27 -13.86 -0.59
C TYR A 411 12.41 -14.76 -1.04
N ILE A 412 12.38 -15.20 -2.30
CA ILE A 412 13.51 -15.89 -2.95
C ILE A 412 13.82 -15.18 -4.26
N ASP A 413 15.01 -14.60 -4.38
CA ASP A 413 15.38 -13.90 -5.60
C ASP A 413 15.35 -14.83 -6.83
N HIS A 414 14.57 -14.46 -7.86
CA HIS A 414 14.42 -15.25 -9.08
C HIS A 414 15.76 -15.59 -9.77
N ASN A 415 16.78 -14.72 -9.71
CA ASN A 415 18.09 -15.00 -10.30
C ASN A 415 18.84 -16.07 -9.51
N ARG A 416 18.68 -16.10 -8.18
CA ARG A 416 19.26 -17.16 -7.35
C ARG A 416 18.65 -18.52 -7.67
N VAL A 417 17.34 -18.58 -7.90
CA VAL A 417 16.65 -19.81 -8.32
C VAL A 417 17.13 -20.25 -9.69
N LYS A 418 17.22 -19.34 -10.67
CA LYS A 418 17.79 -19.63 -12.00
C LYS A 418 19.23 -20.15 -11.94
N ASN A 419 19.99 -19.68 -10.95
CA ASN A 419 21.39 -20.09 -10.72
C ASN A 419 21.51 -21.33 -9.80
N GLY A 420 20.43 -22.10 -9.60
CA GLY A 420 20.48 -23.39 -8.92
C GLY A 420 20.16 -23.37 -7.43
N THR A 421 19.65 -22.26 -6.87
CA THR A 421 19.14 -22.28 -5.49
C THR A 421 17.93 -23.21 -5.38
N SER A 422 18.01 -24.23 -4.52
CA SER A 422 16.88 -25.12 -4.21
C SER A 422 15.80 -24.35 -3.46
N ILE A 423 14.56 -24.41 -3.97
CA ILE A 423 13.39 -23.79 -3.33
C ILE A 423 13.03 -24.60 -2.08
N ARG A 424 12.91 -25.92 -2.20
CA ARG A 424 12.74 -26.84 -1.05
C ARG A 424 13.76 -26.57 0.06
N GLY A 425 15.04 -26.52 -0.26
CA GLY A 425 16.09 -26.29 0.74
C GLY A 425 16.07 -24.91 1.39
N VAL A 426 15.33 -23.93 0.84
CA VAL A 426 15.04 -22.66 1.52
C VAL A 426 13.81 -22.80 2.42
N LEU A 427 12.75 -23.44 1.94
CA LEU A 427 11.48 -23.59 2.67
C LEU A 427 11.59 -24.57 3.86
N GLU A 428 12.40 -25.62 3.75
CA GLU A 428 12.67 -26.57 4.84
C GLU A 428 13.47 -25.96 6.01
N ARG A 429 13.97 -24.73 5.88
CA ARG A 429 14.67 -24.02 6.97
C ARG A 429 13.71 -23.43 8.00
N PHE A 430 12.46 -23.23 7.62
CA PHE A 430 11.43 -22.72 8.52
C PHE A 430 10.95 -23.85 9.43
N SER A 431 10.94 -23.59 10.73
CA SER A 431 10.32 -24.46 11.72
C SER A 431 8.80 -24.51 11.53
N LYS A 432 8.17 -25.55 12.09
CA LYS A 432 6.70 -25.68 12.07
C LYS A 432 6.02 -24.50 12.78
N GLU A 433 6.65 -23.99 13.83
CA GLU A 433 6.19 -22.85 14.61
C GLU A 433 6.22 -21.56 13.78
N GLU A 434 7.32 -21.30 13.05
CA GLU A 434 7.44 -20.15 12.13
C GLU A 434 6.40 -20.24 11.00
N ILE A 435 6.23 -21.41 10.39
CA ILE A 435 5.21 -21.63 9.35
C ILE A 435 3.81 -21.35 9.92
N ARG A 436 3.52 -21.82 11.13
CA ARG A 436 2.23 -21.57 11.78
C ARG A 436 2.00 -20.08 12.04
N GLU A 437 3.00 -19.37 12.55
CA GLU A 437 2.91 -17.92 12.79
C GLU A 437 2.70 -17.13 11.49
N MET A 438 3.48 -17.43 10.45
CA MET A 438 3.33 -16.80 9.14
C MET A 438 1.93 -17.07 8.54
N ARG A 439 1.42 -18.29 8.68
CA ARG A 439 0.08 -18.66 8.23
C ARG A 439 -1.01 -17.90 8.99
N GLU A 440 -0.91 -17.76 10.31
CA GLU A 440 -1.87 -16.95 11.07
C GLU A 440 -1.86 -15.50 10.59
N ASN A 441 -0.68 -14.91 10.36
CA ASN A 441 -0.56 -13.56 9.80
C ASN A 441 -1.25 -13.43 8.43
N VAL A 442 -1.15 -14.47 7.57
CA VAL A 442 -1.85 -14.54 6.27
C VAL A 442 -3.37 -14.62 6.48
N ILE A 443 -3.85 -15.49 7.38
CA ILE A 443 -5.28 -15.66 7.67
C ILE A 443 -5.89 -14.36 8.22
N ASP A 444 -5.15 -13.65 9.06
CA ASP A 444 -5.57 -12.36 9.62
C ASP A 444 -5.69 -11.25 8.56
N GLN A 445 -5.05 -11.40 7.39
CA GLN A 445 -5.23 -10.45 6.29
C GLN A 445 -6.48 -10.73 5.44
N ILE A 446 -7.04 -11.95 5.48
CA ILE A 446 -8.17 -12.36 4.62
C ILE A 446 -9.28 -11.30 4.54
N PRO A 447 -9.77 -10.71 5.64
CA PRO A 447 -10.81 -9.70 5.58
C PRO A 447 -10.48 -8.52 4.66
N LYS A 448 -9.24 -8.05 4.69
CA LYS A 448 -8.77 -6.91 3.88
C LYS A 448 -8.57 -7.26 2.41
N LEU A 449 -8.55 -8.54 2.05
CA LEU A 449 -8.28 -9.04 0.70
C LEU A 449 -9.56 -9.43 -0.05
N VAL A 450 -10.70 -9.54 0.64
CA VAL A 450 -11.99 -9.95 0.09
C VAL A 450 -12.93 -8.76 -0.07
N TYR A 451 -13.91 -8.92 -0.94
CA TYR A 451 -14.92 -7.91 -1.23
C TYR A 451 -16.28 -8.47 -0.82
N ALA A 452 -17.01 -7.84 0.10
CA ALA A 452 -18.28 -8.37 0.57
C ALA A 452 -19.36 -8.32 -0.52
N ALA A 453 -20.21 -9.35 -0.54
CA ALA A 453 -21.32 -9.46 -1.50
C ALA A 453 -22.42 -8.43 -1.25
N ARG A 454 -22.61 -8.04 0.02
CA ARG A 454 -23.57 -7.00 0.42
C ARG A 454 -23.08 -5.63 0.00
N SER A 455 -23.97 -4.84 -0.59
CA SER A 455 -23.67 -3.50 -1.05
C SER A 455 -23.33 -2.53 0.09
N GLU A 456 -23.93 -2.69 1.27
CA GLU A 456 -23.62 -1.88 2.47
C GLU A 456 -22.30 -2.30 3.13
N GLY A 457 -21.74 -3.44 2.72
CA GLY A 457 -20.59 -4.07 3.35
C GLY A 457 -20.92 -4.94 4.54
N LEU A 458 -19.89 -5.23 5.33
CA LEU A 458 -19.98 -6.03 6.54
C LEU A 458 -20.21 -5.14 7.76
N GLU A 459 -20.71 -5.73 8.86
CA GLU A 459 -21.16 -4.97 10.02
C GLU A 459 -19.98 -4.42 10.81
N TYR A 460 -19.06 -5.29 11.23
CA TYR A 460 -17.87 -4.91 12.01
C TYR A 460 -16.57 -5.10 11.24
N ILE A 461 -16.49 -6.13 10.39
CA ILE A 461 -15.28 -6.43 9.64
C ILE A 461 -15.13 -5.42 8.49
N ARG A 462 -13.90 -4.91 8.31
CA ARG A 462 -13.55 -3.99 7.23
C ARG A 462 -13.02 -4.80 6.05
N ASP A 463 -13.72 -4.74 4.93
CA ASP A 463 -13.32 -5.45 3.71
C ASP A 463 -12.39 -4.63 2.81
N ALA A 464 -12.01 -5.14 1.64
CA ALA A 464 -11.10 -4.46 0.73
C ALA A 464 -11.59 -3.07 0.28
N VAL A 465 -12.91 -2.88 0.10
CA VAL A 465 -13.47 -1.56 -0.24
C VAL A 465 -13.36 -0.61 0.94
N ASP A 466 -13.70 -1.10 2.13
CA ASP A 466 -13.65 -0.29 3.35
C ASP A 466 -12.22 0.18 3.66
N VAL A 467 -11.22 -0.70 3.49
CA VAL A 467 -9.79 -0.38 3.67
C VAL A 467 -9.31 0.64 2.62
N ALA A 468 -9.74 0.49 1.36
CA ALA A 468 -9.40 1.43 0.31
C ALA A 468 -9.99 2.82 0.58
N LEU A 469 -11.26 2.89 1.00
CA LEU A 469 -11.93 4.14 1.32
C LEU A 469 -11.30 4.84 2.52
N ASP A 470 -10.98 4.10 3.59
CA ASP A 470 -10.26 4.65 4.73
C ASP A 470 -8.91 5.23 4.30
N GLY A 471 -8.16 4.51 3.48
CA GLY A 471 -6.87 4.96 2.95
C GLY A 471 -6.98 6.25 2.11
N VAL A 472 -8.01 6.34 1.26
CA VAL A 472 -8.30 7.55 0.45
C VAL A 472 -8.66 8.73 1.35
N LEU A 473 -9.61 8.55 2.26
CA LEU A 473 -10.08 9.62 3.16
C LEU A 473 -8.95 10.12 4.06
N GLU A 474 -8.18 9.21 4.65
CA GLU A 474 -7.03 9.55 5.48
C GLU A 474 -5.94 10.28 4.69
N ARG A 475 -5.71 9.89 3.43
CA ARG A 475 -4.78 10.58 2.53
C ARG A 475 -5.22 12.02 2.27
N PHE A 476 -6.50 12.24 1.97
CA PHE A 476 -7.03 13.57 1.67
C PHE A 476 -7.05 14.45 2.92
N LYS A 477 -7.47 13.91 4.07
CA LYS A 477 -7.41 14.59 5.36
C LYS A 477 -5.98 15.05 5.71
N LYS A 478 -4.98 14.17 5.54
CA LYS A 478 -3.56 14.54 5.73
C LYS A 478 -3.09 15.64 4.79
N HIS A 479 -3.55 15.62 3.54
CA HIS A 479 -3.25 16.67 2.58
C HIS A 479 -3.85 18.01 3.02
N GLU A 480 -5.14 18.02 3.37
CA GLU A 480 -5.85 19.20 3.85
C GLU A 480 -5.22 19.77 5.12
N ASP A 481 -4.90 18.93 6.11
CA ASP A 481 -4.22 19.34 7.34
C ASP A 481 -2.83 19.93 7.07
N ARG A 482 -2.12 19.44 6.04
CA ARG A 482 -0.84 20.01 5.62
C ARG A 482 -1.04 21.39 5.01
N VAL A 483 -1.97 21.53 4.07
CA VAL A 483 -2.31 22.83 3.44
C VAL A 483 -2.76 23.83 4.50
N ASN A 484 -3.65 23.45 5.42
CA ASN A 484 -4.16 24.32 6.48
C ASN A 484 -3.06 24.78 7.45
N ARG A 485 -2.12 23.89 7.81
CA ARG A 485 -0.96 24.26 8.64
C ARG A 485 -0.03 25.23 7.91
N GLU A 486 0.20 25.02 6.62
CA GLU A 486 1.00 25.93 5.79
C GLU A 486 0.34 27.31 5.70
N THR A 487 -0.96 27.37 5.41
CA THR A 487 -1.72 28.61 5.27
C THR A 487 -1.83 29.38 6.60
N ARG A 488 -2.02 28.71 7.74
CA ARG A 488 -1.97 29.35 9.07
C ARG A 488 -0.59 29.94 9.40
N GLY A 489 0.47 29.39 8.83
CA GLY A 489 1.83 29.94 8.89
C GLY A 489 2.08 31.14 7.96
N LYS A 490 1.20 31.41 6.98
CA LYS A 490 1.30 32.52 6.01
C LYS A 490 0.32 33.66 6.33
N ARG A 491 0.48 34.37 7.45
CA ARG A 491 -0.09 35.73 7.59
C ARG A 491 0.94 36.76 7.12
N LEU A 492 0.69 37.41 5.99
CA LEU A 492 1.43 38.59 5.54
C LEU A 492 1.11 39.77 6.47
N PHE A 493 2.11 40.32 7.15
CA PHE A 493 1.98 41.58 7.88
C PHE A 493 2.78 42.65 7.14
N PHE A 494 2.09 43.68 6.64
CA PHE A 494 2.74 44.88 6.13
C PHE A 494 3.23 45.72 7.31
N SER A 495 4.55 45.84 7.49
CA SER A 495 5.11 46.78 8.44
C SER A 495 5.20 48.16 7.81
N LYS A 496 4.40 49.11 8.30
CA LYS A 496 4.44 50.50 7.88
C LYS A 496 5.59 51.21 8.62
N LYS A 497 6.84 50.99 8.20
CA LYS A 497 7.96 51.81 8.65
C LYS A 497 9.04 51.96 7.58
N ASN A 498 9.22 53.22 7.18
CA ASN A 498 10.24 53.82 6.33
C ASN A 498 10.18 53.56 4.82
N ASP A 499 10.43 54.65 4.11
CA ASP A 499 10.17 54.94 2.70
C ASP A 499 11.09 54.22 1.71
N SER A 500 11.40 52.95 1.99
CA SER A 500 12.08 52.06 1.06
C SER A 500 11.31 50.75 1.02
N ARG A 501 10.58 50.49 -0.06
CA ARG A 501 9.93 49.19 -0.32
C ARG A 501 11.02 48.16 -0.60
N LYS A 502 11.60 47.59 0.45
CA LYS A 502 12.61 46.54 0.36
C LYS A 502 11.96 45.19 0.69
N ILE A 503 12.04 44.25 -0.25
CA ILE A 503 11.50 42.90 -0.09
C ILE A 503 12.67 41.96 0.17
N GLU A 504 12.63 41.31 1.33
CA GLU A 504 13.66 40.36 1.79
C GLU A 504 13.00 39.01 2.11
N ALA A 505 13.60 37.92 1.64
CA ALA A 505 13.19 36.55 1.92
C ALA A 505 14.36 35.70 2.45
N PHE A 506 14.05 34.68 3.26
CA PHE A 506 15.03 33.86 3.98
C PHE A 506 14.66 32.37 3.90
N THR A 507 15.63 31.48 3.64
CA THR A 507 15.34 30.05 3.36
C THR A 507 15.29 29.11 4.58
N ASN A 508 15.69 29.54 5.80
CA ASN A 508 15.43 28.79 7.04
C ASN A 508 15.76 29.57 8.33
N ALA A 509 15.19 29.09 9.45
CA ALA A 509 15.27 29.67 10.79
C ALA A 509 16.60 29.33 11.51
N ASP A 510 17.58 30.24 11.44
CA ASP A 510 18.47 30.50 12.58
C ASP A 510 18.68 32.00 12.73
N ARG A 511 18.27 32.45 13.92
CA ARG A 511 18.04 33.81 14.41
C ARG A 511 18.94 34.93 13.85
N VAL A 512 18.25 36.01 13.48
CA VAL A 512 18.67 37.43 13.49
C VAL A 512 19.65 37.74 14.64
N ARG A 513 20.86 38.19 14.30
CA ARG A 513 21.68 39.04 15.18
C ARG A 513 21.90 40.39 14.50
N SER A 514 20.89 41.24 14.52
CA SER A 514 21.07 42.65 14.84
C SER A 514 19.88 43.10 15.70
N ALA A 515 20.18 43.91 16.70
CA ALA A 515 19.32 44.18 17.85
C ALA A 515 18.37 45.35 17.57
N SER A 516 17.07 45.10 17.57
CA SER A 516 16.01 45.97 18.13
C SER A 516 14.64 45.48 17.63
N ASP A 517 13.90 44.81 18.52
CA ASP A 517 12.45 44.76 18.66
C ASP A 517 11.89 43.36 18.90
N LYS A 518 11.17 43.26 20.01
CA LYS A 518 10.47 42.07 20.49
C LYS A 518 9.20 41.90 19.65
N ARG A 519 8.93 40.64 19.25
CA ARG A 519 7.69 40.09 18.66
C ARG A 519 7.71 39.94 17.13
N SER A 520 8.34 38.86 16.66
CA SER A 520 8.08 38.25 15.36
C SER A 520 8.02 36.72 15.52
N THR A 521 6.89 36.12 15.14
CA THR A 521 6.62 34.68 15.23
C THR A 521 6.96 34.05 13.88
N ILE A 522 7.81 33.02 13.88
CA ILE A 522 8.48 32.46 12.69
C ILE A 522 7.60 31.43 11.95
N ARG A 523 7.63 31.48 10.60
CA ARG A 523 7.06 30.51 9.65
C ARG A 523 8.13 29.46 9.32
N SER A 524 7.85 28.17 9.53
CA SER A 524 8.71 27.06 9.08
C SER A 524 7.91 26.11 8.19
N LYS A 525 8.38 25.86 6.95
CA LYS A 525 7.78 24.91 6.03
C LYS A 525 8.72 23.71 5.87
N LYS A 526 8.27 22.51 6.21
CA LYS A 526 9.06 21.27 6.06
C LYS A 526 8.81 20.71 4.66
N GLN A 527 9.84 20.61 3.83
CA GLN A 527 9.73 20.04 2.47
C GLN A 527 9.44 18.54 2.49
N VAL A 528 8.65 18.09 1.50
CA VAL A 528 8.21 16.71 1.30
C VAL A 528 9.05 16.07 0.18
N VAL A 529 10.37 16.09 0.35
CA VAL A 529 11.31 15.38 -0.55
C VAL A 529 12.34 14.68 0.34
N VAL A 530 12.58 13.38 0.11
CA VAL A 530 13.69 12.66 0.74
C VAL A 530 14.98 13.09 0.04
N ALA A 531 15.51 14.24 0.42
CA ALA A 531 16.81 14.70 -0.03
C ALA A 531 17.93 13.93 0.68
N ARG A 532 18.99 13.60 -0.05
CA ARG A 532 20.11 12.82 0.49
C ARG A 532 21.19 13.69 1.14
N SER A 533 21.05 15.01 1.07
CA SER A 533 21.96 15.97 1.70
C SER A 533 21.27 17.28 2.08
N SER A 534 21.84 18.01 3.05
CA SER A 534 21.34 19.32 3.50
C SER A 534 21.46 20.42 2.43
N ALA A 535 22.39 20.30 1.48
CA ALA A 535 22.56 21.26 0.39
C ALA A 535 21.45 21.15 -0.68
N GLU A 536 20.98 19.92 -0.93
CA GLU A 536 19.88 19.64 -1.88
C GLU A 536 18.54 20.21 -1.38
N ILE A 537 18.26 20.06 -0.08
CA ILE A 537 17.07 20.66 0.57
C ILE A 537 17.10 22.19 0.42
N GLU A 538 18.24 22.82 0.74
CA GLU A 538 18.37 24.28 0.66
C GLU A 538 18.30 24.80 -0.79
N LEU A 539 18.76 24.04 -1.78
CA LEU A 539 18.59 24.37 -3.21
C LEU A 539 17.13 24.31 -3.65
N LEU A 540 16.37 23.30 -3.23
CA LEU A 540 14.93 23.22 -3.49
C LEU A 540 14.17 24.34 -2.77
N ALA A 541 14.58 24.69 -1.55
CA ALA A 541 14.00 25.81 -0.80
C ALA A 541 14.27 27.15 -1.49
N LEU A 542 15.50 27.38 -1.96
CA LEU A 542 15.86 28.54 -2.78
C LEU A 542 15.00 28.64 -4.04
N ALA A 543 14.84 27.54 -4.79
CA ALA A 543 14.02 27.54 -6.01
C ALA A 543 12.56 27.91 -5.73
N GLN A 544 11.98 27.34 -4.68
CA GLN A 544 10.61 27.64 -4.27
C GLN A 544 10.42 29.10 -3.84
N GLU A 545 11.34 29.65 -3.04
CA GLU A 545 11.28 31.05 -2.59
C GLU A 545 11.51 32.02 -3.74
N ILE A 546 12.37 31.68 -4.71
CA ILE A 546 12.52 32.46 -5.96
C ILE A 546 11.20 32.49 -6.73
N CYS A 547 10.50 31.36 -6.86
CA CYS A 547 9.17 31.33 -7.49
C CYS A 547 8.17 32.22 -6.75
N GLU A 548 8.11 32.16 -5.41
CA GLU A 548 7.22 33.03 -4.62
C GLU A 548 7.57 34.53 -4.79
N LEU A 549 8.87 34.87 -4.84
CA LEU A 549 9.34 36.25 -5.10
C LEU A 549 9.03 36.72 -6.53
N LEU A 550 9.18 35.86 -7.54
CA LEU A 550 8.84 36.19 -8.93
C LEU A 550 7.34 36.42 -9.09
N SER A 551 6.50 35.59 -8.46
CA SER A 551 5.05 35.79 -8.44
C SER A 551 4.68 37.12 -7.76
N LEU A 552 5.33 37.47 -6.64
CA LEU A 552 5.13 38.76 -5.99
C LEU A 552 5.55 39.94 -6.88
N LYS A 553 6.66 39.80 -7.62
CA LYS A 553 7.10 40.84 -8.56
C LYS A 553 6.09 41.05 -9.69
N ILE A 554 5.59 39.98 -10.29
CA ILE A 554 4.56 40.06 -11.35
C ILE A 554 3.33 40.80 -10.84
N ILE A 555 2.85 40.44 -9.64
CA ILE A 555 1.71 41.10 -9.01
C ILE A 555 2.00 42.59 -8.75
N MET A 556 3.20 42.93 -8.26
CA MET A 556 3.57 44.33 -8.02
C MET A 556 3.65 45.15 -9.30
N ASP A 557 4.14 44.56 -10.38
CA ASP A 557 4.22 45.18 -11.70
C ASP A 557 2.79 45.44 -12.26
N GLU A 558 1.85 44.52 -12.08
CA GLU A 558 0.43 44.70 -12.44
C GLU A 558 -0.23 45.87 -11.69
N PHE A 559 0.13 46.10 -10.44
CA PHE A 559 -0.39 47.21 -9.63
C PHE A 559 0.41 48.52 -9.76
N SER A 560 1.33 48.62 -10.72
CA SER A 560 2.23 49.78 -10.91
C SER A 560 3.05 50.14 -9.65
N LEU A 561 3.30 49.16 -8.78
CA LEU A 561 4.10 49.31 -7.56
C LEU A 561 5.56 48.98 -7.89
N GLN A 562 6.22 49.85 -8.67
CA GLN A 562 7.63 49.63 -9.03
C GLN A 562 8.52 49.57 -7.78
N SER A 563 9.31 48.49 -7.68
CA SER A 563 10.39 48.37 -6.70
C SER A 563 11.69 48.82 -7.38
N GLU A 564 12.23 49.97 -6.97
CA GLU A 564 13.53 50.47 -7.48
C GLU A 564 14.72 49.61 -7.02
N ASN A 565 14.53 48.75 -6.01
CA ASN A 565 15.57 47.89 -5.45
C ASN A 565 15.42 46.42 -5.88
N PRO A 566 16.53 45.68 -6.08
CA PRO A 566 16.48 44.25 -6.30
C PRO A 566 15.92 43.52 -5.06
N MET A 567 15.04 42.54 -5.28
CA MET A 567 14.57 41.65 -4.22
C MET A 567 15.74 40.81 -3.72
N LEU A 568 15.92 40.72 -2.40
CA LEU A 568 17.06 40.02 -1.80
C LEU A 568 16.61 38.69 -1.19
N LEU A 569 17.28 37.60 -1.58
CA LEU A 569 17.10 36.27 -1.02
C LEU A 569 18.36 35.85 -0.27
N TYR A 570 18.21 35.55 1.02
CA TYR A 570 19.32 35.18 1.90
C TYR A 570 19.32 33.67 2.18
N CYS A 571 20.46 33.03 1.91
CA CYS A 571 20.75 31.64 2.27
C CYS A 571 22.05 31.62 3.08
N ASN A 572 22.11 30.78 4.13
CA ASN A 572 23.30 30.62 4.98
C ASN A 572 24.10 29.34 4.63
N ASN A 573 23.57 28.48 3.76
CA ASN A 573 24.22 27.26 3.33
C ASN A 573 25.23 27.57 2.21
N LYS A 574 26.50 27.76 2.61
CA LYS A 574 27.61 28.07 1.69
C LYS A 574 27.76 27.05 0.55
N SER A 575 27.40 25.79 0.76
CA SER A 575 27.42 24.76 -0.29
C SER A 575 26.31 24.97 -1.32
N ALA A 576 25.09 25.30 -0.89
CA ALA A 576 23.98 25.63 -1.78
C ALA A 576 24.25 26.91 -2.58
N ILE A 577 24.79 27.94 -1.93
CA ILE A 577 25.23 29.20 -2.58
C ILE A 577 26.28 28.91 -3.66
N ASN A 578 27.32 28.13 -3.33
CA ASN A 578 28.38 27.79 -4.29
C ASN A 578 27.88 26.96 -5.48
N ILE A 579 26.87 26.09 -5.28
CA ILE A 579 26.25 25.33 -6.37
C ILE A 579 25.39 26.24 -7.26
N ALA A 580 24.61 27.16 -6.66
CA ALA A 580 23.78 28.11 -7.40
C ALA A 580 24.60 29.11 -8.25
N HIS A 581 25.81 29.47 -7.80
CA HIS A 581 26.70 30.39 -8.52
C HIS A 581 27.57 29.72 -9.59
N ASN A 582 27.60 28.39 -9.71
CA ASN A 582 28.48 27.69 -10.66
C ASN A 582 27.72 26.65 -11.50
N ILE A 583 27.36 27.07 -12.72
CA ILE A 583 26.57 26.29 -13.71
C ILE A 583 27.18 24.89 -13.98
N ILE A 584 28.50 24.75 -13.91
CA ILE A 584 29.20 23.48 -14.19
C ILE A 584 28.98 22.46 -13.05
N HIS A 585 28.88 22.90 -11.80
CA HIS A 585 28.63 22.00 -10.66
C HIS A 585 27.18 21.51 -10.58
N TYR A 586 26.21 22.35 -10.97
CA TYR A 586 24.79 21.97 -11.07
C TYR A 586 24.59 20.82 -12.09
N ASP A 587 25.28 20.88 -13.22
CA ASP A 587 25.23 19.86 -14.29
C ASP A 587 25.93 18.53 -13.92
N CYS A 588 26.82 18.52 -12.92
CA CYS A 588 27.54 17.34 -12.44
C CYS A 588 26.90 16.65 -11.21
N THR A 589 25.96 17.30 -10.52
CA THR A 589 25.13 16.65 -9.49
C THR A 589 24.11 15.73 -10.15
N LYS A 590 24.45 14.44 -10.28
CA LYS A 590 23.65 13.39 -10.94
C LYS A 590 22.19 13.23 -10.44
N HIS A 591 21.82 13.86 -9.32
CA HIS A 591 20.49 13.76 -8.71
C HIS A 591 19.60 15.00 -8.91
N ILE A 592 20.11 16.08 -9.54
CA ILE A 592 19.37 17.35 -9.73
C ILE A 592 18.94 17.55 -11.21
N LYS A 593 19.22 16.59 -12.10
CA LYS A 593 18.81 16.66 -13.51
C LYS A 593 17.38 16.16 -13.74
N VAL A 594 16.40 16.89 -13.23
CA VAL A 594 15.01 16.90 -13.73
C VAL A 594 14.47 18.30 -13.44
N ASP A 595 14.66 19.25 -14.37
CA ASP A 595 13.91 20.52 -14.52
C ASP A 595 14.67 21.53 -15.41
N ARG A 596 15.17 21.11 -16.57
CA ARG A 596 15.82 22.05 -17.53
C ARG A 596 14.96 22.42 -18.73
N HIS A 597 13.66 22.09 -18.78
CA HIS A 597 12.82 22.43 -19.94
C HIS A 597 11.57 23.20 -19.54
N PHE A 598 11.77 24.40 -19.01
CA PHE A 598 10.80 25.50 -19.13
C PHE A 598 11.58 26.82 -19.26
N THR A 599 11.98 27.13 -20.49
CA THR A 599 12.05 28.47 -21.11
C THR A 599 12.70 28.33 -22.49
N LYS A 600 11.86 28.07 -23.49
CA LYS A 600 11.76 28.91 -24.68
C LYS A 600 10.33 28.85 -25.19
#